data_AF-A0A2R6D4N3-F1
#
_entry.id   AF-A0A2R6D4N3-F1
#
_cell.length_a   1.000
_cell.length_b   1.000
_cell.length_c   1.000
_cell.angle_alpha   90.00
_cell.angle_beta   90.00
_cell.angle_gamma   90.00
#
_symmetry.space_group_name_H-M   'P 1'
#
loop_
_entity.id
_entity.type
_entity.pdbx_description
1 polymer ?
#
loop_
_entity_poly.entity_id
_entity_poly.type
_entity_poly.pdbx_seq_one_letter_code
_entity_poly.pdbx_strand_id
1 'polypeptide(L)' 'MGENDIESCGRCAMSTTSELLDEPDDPYEGGIEIDEEDARWVSPAAWLEGVKARIDRWATRLTYGR' A
#
# COMPACT_ATOMS: atom_id res chain seq x y z
N MET A 1 15.45 37.94 13.62
CA MET A 1 15.02 36.79 14.44
C MET A 1 13.69 36.35 13.84
N GLY A 2 13.61 35.27 13.06
CA GLY A 2 13.71 33.86 13.50
C GLY A 2 12.29 33.45 13.94
N GLU A 3 11.62 32.41 13.44
CA GLU A 3 12.10 31.06 13.16
C GLU A 3 11.33 30.43 11.99
N ASN A 4 12.04 29.63 11.18
CA ASN A 4 11.42 28.61 10.34
C ASN A 4 11.03 27.48 11.29
N ASP A 5 9.74 27.30 11.57
CA ASP A 5 9.22 26.09 12.20
C ASP A 5 9.38 24.94 11.21
N ILE A 6 10.62 24.47 11.09
CA ILE A 6 10.93 23.16 10.52
C ILE A 6 10.55 22.19 11.64
N GLU A 7 9.27 21.84 11.69
CA GLU A 7 8.79 20.72 12.49
C GLU A 7 9.67 19.52 12.14
N SER A 8 10.37 19.00 13.15
CA SER A 8 11.29 17.89 13.01
C SER A 8 10.48 16.64 12.64
N CYS A 9 10.36 16.41 11.33
CA CYS A 9 9.80 15.19 10.72
C CYS A 9 10.62 13.98 11.16
N GLY A 10 10.35 13.50 12.37
CA GLY A 10 11.06 12.40 12.98
C GLY A 10 10.49 12.00 14.34
N ARG A 11 9.78 12.89 15.03
CA ARG A 11 9.20 12.57 16.35
C ARG A 11 7.87 11.82 16.29
N CYS A 12 7.01 12.12 15.31
CA CYS A 12 5.70 11.47 15.19
C CYS A 12 5.76 10.04 14.65
N ALA A 13 6.79 9.67 13.89
CA ALA A 13 6.92 8.34 13.30
C ALA A 13 7.57 7.31 14.23
N MET A 14 8.11 7.74 15.38
CA MET A 14 8.96 6.91 16.24
C MET A 14 8.38 6.70 17.65
N SER A 15 7.17 7.22 17.92
CA SER A 15 6.43 6.94 19.16
C SER A 15 5.53 5.70 19.03
N THR A 16 5.00 5.48 17.81
CA THR A 16 4.05 4.41 17.52
C THR A 16 4.61 3.01 17.73
N THR A 17 5.92 2.78 17.57
CA THR A 17 6.49 1.44 17.77
C THR A 17 6.68 1.06 19.23
N SER A 18 6.84 2.04 20.13
CA SER A 18 7.08 1.81 21.56
C SER A 18 5.79 1.71 22.38
N GLU A 19 4.71 2.38 21.97
CA GLU A 19 3.39 2.29 22.62
C GLU A 19 2.69 0.95 22.32
N LEU A 20 2.97 0.32 21.18
CA LEU A 20 2.43 -1.00 20.79
C LEU A 20 2.99 -2.20 21.59
N LEU A 21 3.99 -1.98 22.44
CA LEU A 21 4.62 -3.04 23.24
C LEU A 21 4.04 -3.13 24.67
N ASP A 22 3.35 -2.08 25.14
CA ASP A 22 2.83 -2.00 26.51
C ASP A 22 1.37 -2.48 26.61
N GLU A 23 0.58 -2.28 25.55
CA GLU A 23 -0.80 -2.76 25.43
C GLU A 23 -0.94 -3.68 24.21
N PRO A 24 -1.32 -4.97 24.37
CA PRO A 24 -1.48 -5.93 23.27
C PRO A 24 -2.83 -5.78 22.54
N ASP A 25 -3.41 -4.58 22.53
CA ASP A 25 -4.61 -4.29 21.73
C ASP A 25 -4.18 -4.26 20.27
N ASP A 26 -4.83 -5.06 19.41
CA ASP A 26 -4.46 -5.13 18.00
C ASP A 26 -4.75 -3.75 17.37
N PRO A 27 -3.74 -3.01 16.87
CA PRO A 27 -3.96 -1.70 16.27
C PRO A 27 -4.79 -1.75 14.98
N TYR A 28 -5.09 -2.95 14.49
CA TYR A 28 -5.99 -3.20 13.36
C TYR A 28 -7.41 -3.61 13.81
N GLU A 29 -7.68 -3.72 15.12
CA GLU A 29 -9.01 -4.01 15.64
C GLU A 29 -9.97 -2.85 15.31
N GLY A 30 -11.04 -3.14 14.56
CA GLY A 30 -11.96 -2.12 14.04
C GLY A 30 -11.52 -1.48 12.71
N GLY A 31 -10.55 -2.06 12.01
CA GLY A 31 -10.21 -1.68 10.64
C GLY A 31 -11.43 -1.68 9.70
N ILE A 32 -11.40 -0.80 8.70
CA ILE A 32 -12.35 -0.83 7.58
C ILE A 32 -12.01 -2.07 6.73
N GLU A 33 -12.64 -3.20 7.04
CA GLU A 33 -12.63 -4.39 6.17
C GLU A 33 -13.39 -4.07 4.90
N ILE A 34 -12.66 -3.72 3.85
CA ILE A 34 -13.20 -3.62 2.49
C ILE A 34 -13.03 -4.99 1.86
N ASP A 35 -14.06 -5.46 1.17
CA ASP A 35 -13.92 -6.67 0.38
C ASP A 35 -12.77 -6.50 -0.64
N GLU A 36 -11.93 -7.53 -0.76
CA GLU A 36 -10.81 -7.51 -1.68
C GLU A 36 -11.26 -7.23 -3.13
N GLU A 37 -12.48 -7.67 -3.50
CA GLU A 37 -13.07 -7.41 -4.80
C GLU A 37 -13.38 -5.92 -5.04
N ASP A 38 -13.91 -5.24 -4.03
CA ASP A 38 -14.21 -3.80 -4.06
C ASP A 38 -12.91 -2.99 -4.10
N ALA A 39 -11.94 -3.35 -3.26
CA ALA A 39 -10.62 -2.73 -3.24
C ALA A 39 -9.90 -2.89 -4.60
N ARG A 40 -10.00 -4.07 -5.21
CA ARG A 40 -9.41 -4.38 -6.51
C ARG A 40 -10.13 -3.68 -7.67
N TRP A 41 -11.42 -3.41 -7.52
CA TRP A 41 -12.18 -2.64 -8.51
C TRP A 41 -11.77 -1.17 -8.53
N VAL A 42 -11.55 -0.54 -7.38
CA VAL A 42 -11.11 0.87 -7.34
C VAL A 42 -9.60 1.05 -7.53
N SER A 43 -8.81 -0.01 -7.34
CA SER A 43 -7.34 0.04 -7.41
C SER A 43 -6.83 0.14 -8.85
N PRO A 44 -6.20 1.27 -9.23
CA PRO A 44 -5.58 1.41 -10.56
C PRO A 44 -4.46 0.39 -10.78
N ALA A 45 -3.76 0.00 -9.71
CA ALA A 45 -2.66 -0.95 -9.78
C ALA A 45 -3.14 -2.34 -10.22
N ALA A 46 -4.28 -2.80 -9.70
CA ALA A 46 -4.84 -4.10 -10.05
C ALA A 46 -5.31 -4.17 -11.51
N TRP A 47 -5.87 -3.08 -12.02
CA TRP A 47 -6.29 -3.01 -13.43
C TRP A 47 -5.09 -3.04 -14.37
N LEU A 48 -4.05 -2.26 -14.06
CA LEU A 48 -2.82 -2.21 -14.85
C LEU A 48 -2.08 -3.54 -14.86
N GLU A 49 -2.09 -4.27 -13.74
CA GLU A 49 -1.54 -5.62 -13.67
C GLU A 49 -2.26 -6.56 -14.66
N GLY A 50 -3.60 -6.53 -14.68
CA GLY A 50 -4.40 -7.32 -15.61
C GLY A 50 -4.08 -6.99 -17.07
N VAL A 51 -3.99 -5.70 -17.41
CA VAL A 51 -3.63 -5.24 -18.77
C VAL A 51 -2.22 -5.69 -19.14
N LYS A 52 -1.24 -5.48 -18.26
CA LYS A 52 0.14 -5.95 -18.45
C LYS A 52 0.19 -7.46 -18.69
N ALA A 53 -0.51 -8.25 -17.87
CA ALA A 53 -0.54 -9.70 -17.99
C ALA A 53 -1.17 -10.19 -19.31
N ARG A 54 -2.06 -9.41 -19.93
CA ARG A 54 -2.57 -9.71 -21.28
C ARG A 54 -1.53 -9.40 -22.35
N ILE A 55 -0.87 -8.25 -22.25
CA ILE A 55 0.19 -7.84 -23.18
C ILE A 55 1.36 -8.82 -23.14
N ASP A 56 1.84 -9.17 -21.95
CA ASP A 56 2.96 -10.10 -21.77
C ASP A 56 2.64 -11.47 -22.36
N ARG A 57 1.40 -11.95 -22.21
CA ARG A 57 0.96 -13.23 -22.80
C ARG A 57 0.94 -13.19 -24.32
N TRP A 58 0.50 -12.07 -24.89
CA TRP A 58 0.49 -11.86 -26.33
C TRP A 58 1.90 -11.74 -26.90
N ALA A 59 2.76 -10.95 -26.24
CA ALA A 59 4.16 -10.83 -26.58
C ALA A 59 4.90 -12.17 -26.47
N THR A 60 4.62 -12.95 -25.42
CA THR A 60 5.20 -14.30 -25.24
C THR A 60 4.77 -15.24 -26.36
N ARG A 61 3.49 -15.21 -26.75
CA ARG A 61 2.97 -16.02 -27.86
C ARG A 61 3.63 -15.64 -29.19
N LEU A 62 3.81 -14.34 -29.43
CA LEU A 62 4.42 -13.83 -30.65
C LEU A 62 5.92 -14.15 -30.73
N THR A 63 6.66 -13.95 -29.64
CA THR A 63 8.11 -14.14 -29.59
C THR A 63 8.51 -15.61 -29.57
N TYR A 64 7.78 -16.44 -28.82
CA TYR A 64 8.17 -17.84 -28.57
C TYR A 64 7.28 -18.87 -29.29
N GLY A 65 6.28 -18.46 -30.06
CA GLY A 65 5.34 -19.35 -30.75
C GLY A 65 4.30 -20.05 -29.85
N ARG A 66 4.48 -19.92 -28.51
CA ARG A 66 3.69 -20.27 -27.30
C ARG A 66 2.30 -20.82 -27.43
#